data_AF-A0A8T5ANF1-F1
#
_entry.id   AF-A0A8T5ANF1-F1
#
_cell.length_a   1.000
_cell.length_b   1.000
_cell.length_c   1.000
_cell.angle_alpha   90.00
_cell.angle_beta   90.00
_cell.angle_gamma   90.00
#
_symmetry.space_group_name_H-M   'P 1'
#
loop_
_entity.id
_entity.type
_entity.pdbx_description
1 polymer ?
#
loop_
_entity_poly.entity_id
_entity_poly.type
_entity_poly.pdbx_seq_one_letter_code
_entity_poly.pdbx_strand_id
1 'polypeptide(L)'
;MKVKAYRGVVLPVLLTSLALITILLVYIHPWGGPSGSASEIHVRLIVSRDFGSTVILDETLTLEEDTTALEALRIASEVETTYGGGFVTSIDGFKRGERDGVQVDWLYYINGLLAPVGAADYILRDGDVERWDLHPWASLSMASALIGDYPEPFLHGYDGDRWPTLILYSEDFTGEAEDLRGHLSGLGVKVHLRPVSEAIMDGDGLGEFNLIIIGYFTDSLPSKLNGIHDRLGYYAYYDEDGGVVNAVDWKGGLHSFAGELSLIQASRNPWSPEGTSATSKVAWLIAGTSAGAVGSAVEALIEGRASNLHGLLIVDGGCEPLPLSPGEEG
;
A
#
# COMPACT_ATOMS: atom_id res chain seq x y z
N MET A 1 -87.63 1.44 -75.90
CA MET A 1 -88.82 1.24 -75.05
C MET A 1 -88.50 0.14 -74.04
N LYS A 2 -88.63 0.44 -72.72
CA LYS A 2 -88.74 -0.49 -71.56
C LYS A 2 -87.57 -1.49 -71.32
N VAL A 3 -86.80 -1.38 -70.21
CA VAL A 3 -87.06 -1.88 -68.82
C VAL A 3 -86.96 -3.42 -68.76
N LYS A 4 -86.21 -4.14 -67.90
CA LYS A 4 -85.51 -3.89 -66.62
C LYS A 4 -84.61 -5.12 -66.29
N ALA A 5 -83.53 -4.86 -65.53
CA ALA A 5 -82.95 -5.57 -64.36
C ALA A 5 -82.74 -7.11 -64.38
N TYR A 6 -81.62 -7.67 -63.87
CA TYR A 6 -81.16 -7.54 -62.47
C TYR A 6 -79.64 -7.76 -62.27
N ARG A 7 -79.22 -7.33 -61.08
CA ARG A 7 -77.88 -7.05 -60.55
C ARG A 7 -77.03 -8.28 -60.22
N GLY A 8 -75.71 -8.09 -60.30
CA GLY A 8 -74.69 -8.81 -59.54
C GLY A 8 -73.74 -7.84 -58.82
N VAL A 9 -73.54 -8.12 -57.53
CA VAL A 9 -72.36 -8.00 -56.64
C VAL A 9 -71.39 -6.80 -56.73
N VAL A 10 -71.04 -6.30 -55.54
CA VAL A 10 -69.70 -5.92 -55.00
C VAL A 10 -69.75 -4.60 -54.21
N LEU A 11 -69.21 -4.67 -52.98
CA LEU A 11 -69.04 -3.65 -51.93
C LEU A 11 -68.21 -2.44 -52.42
N PRO A 12 -68.37 -1.21 -51.85
CA PRO A 12 -67.38 -0.73 -50.86
C PRO A 12 -67.94 0.29 -49.82
N VAL A 13 -67.55 0.24 -48.53
CA VAL A 13 -66.49 1.01 -47.82
C VAL A 13 -66.87 2.44 -47.34
N LEU A 14 -66.76 2.61 -46.01
CA LEU A 14 -66.37 3.77 -45.17
C LEU A 14 -67.31 4.96 -44.83
N LEU A 15 -67.15 5.35 -43.55
CA LEU A 15 -67.20 6.67 -42.89
C LEU A 15 -68.50 7.16 -42.24
N THR A 16 -68.46 7.28 -40.90
CA THR A 16 -68.90 8.44 -40.05
C THR A 16 -68.75 8.04 -38.56
N SER A 17 -67.70 8.47 -37.85
CA SER A 17 -67.63 9.64 -36.95
C SER A 17 -68.46 9.52 -35.65
N LEU A 18 -67.84 9.29 -34.49
CA LEU A 18 -68.05 10.12 -33.28
C LEU A 18 -67.01 9.84 -32.19
N ALA A 19 -66.47 10.93 -31.62
CA ALA A 19 -65.40 10.99 -30.65
C ALA A 19 -65.80 10.52 -29.24
N LEU A 20 -64.91 9.81 -28.56
CA LEU A 20 -64.90 9.70 -27.09
C LEU A 20 -63.49 10.07 -26.62
N ILE A 21 -63.37 11.26 -26.04
CA ILE A 21 -62.15 11.76 -25.40
C ILE A 21 -62.09 11.11 -24.01
N THR A 22 -61.21 10.13 -23.84
CA THR A 22 -60.76 9.69 -22.52
C THR A 22 -59.49 10.46 -22.18
N ILE A 23 -59.60 11.36 -21.20
CA ILE A 23 -58.48 12.07 -20.58
C ILE A 23 -57.65 11.03 -19.83
N LEU A 24 -56.53 10.61 -20.42
CA LEU A 24 -55.47 9.92 -19.70
C LEU A 24 -54.57 11.00 -19.10
N LEU A 25 -54.76 11.27 -17.81
CA LEU A 25 -53.79 12.02 -17.00
C LEU A 25 -52.48 11.25 -17.01
N VAL A 26 -51.58 11.63 -17.92
CA VAL A 26 -50.16 11.29 -17.80
C VAL A 26 -49.67 12.08 -16.59
N TYR A 27 -49.62 11.41 -15.44
CA TYR A 27 -48.74 11.80 -14.35
C TYR A 27 -47.32 11.71 -14.90
N ILE A 28 -46.83 12.82 -15.44
CA ILE A 28 -45.40 13.04 -15.63
C ILE A 28 -44.86 13.14 -14.20
N HIS A 29 -44.53 12.00 -13.59
CA HIS A 29 -43.54 12.03 -12.53
C HIS A 29 -42.29 12.56 -13.21
N PRO A 30 -41.66 13.65 -12.72
CA PRO A 30 -40.29 13.90 -13.09
C PRO A 30 -39.55 12.63 -12.69
N TRP A 31 -39.11 11.87 -13.68
CA TRP A 31 -38.10 10.83 -13.50
C TRP A 31 -36.84 11.59 -13.09
N GLY A 32 -36.81 11.98 -11.82
CA GLY A 32 -35.56 12.10 -11.09
C GLY A 32 -35.01 10.70 -11.10
N GLY A 33 -34.19 10.40 -12.10
CA GLY A 33 -33.29 9.27 -12.00
C GLY A 33 -32.53 9.46 -10.69
N PRO A 34 -32.10 8.38 -10.03
CA PRO A 34 -31.12 8.55 -9.00
C PRO A 34 -29.92 9.22 -9.67
N SER A 35 -29.77 10.53 -9.48
CA SER A 35 -28.47 11.17 -9.45
C SER A 35 -27.80 10.62 -8.20
N GLY A 36 -27.44 9.34 -8.27
CA GLY A 36 -26.35 8.85 -7.45
C GLY A 36 -25.17 9.66 -7.96
N SER A 37 -24.81 10.72 -7.24
CA SER A 37 -23.44 11.16 -7.27
C SER A 37 -22.63 9.89 -7.03
N ALA A 38 -21.84 9.45 -8.01
CA ALA A 38 -20.79 8.48 -7.72
C ALA A 38 -20.07 9.04 -6.49
N SER A 39 -20.02 8.25 -5.43
CA SER A 39 -19.30 8.68 -4.24
C SER A 39 -17.83 8.78 -4.64
N GLU A 40 -17.21 9.90 -4.30
CA GLU A 40 -15.84 10.22 -4.70
C GLU A 40 -14.88 9.73 -3.62
N ILE A 41 -13.77 9.15 -4.04
CA ILE A 41 -12.66 8.75 -3.17
C ILE A 41 -11.42 9.60 -3.48
N HIS A 42 -10.58 9.82 -2.48
CA HIS A 42 -9.32 10.54 -2.58
C HIS A 42 -8.17 9.57 -2.38
N VAL A 43 -7.33 9.44 -3.40
CA VAL A 43 -6.19 8.51 -3.40
C VAL A 43 -4.93 9.29 -3.70
N ARG A 44 -3.87 9.06 -2.94
CA ARG A 44 -2.55 9.61 -3.26
C ARG A 44 -1.81 8.61 -4.14
N LEU A 45 -1.50 9.00 -5.36
CA LEU A 45 -0.73 8.22 -6.32
C LEU A 45 0.72 8.72 -6.33
N ILE A 46 1.66 7.82 -6.10
CA ILE A 46 3.09 8.09 -6.12
C ILE A 46 3.76 7.18 -7.15
N VAL A 47 4.52 7.78 -8.07
CA VAL A 47 5.38 7.05 -9.00
C VAL A 47 6.80 7.44 -8.70
N SER A 48 7.65 6.47 -8.37
CA SER A 48 9.05 6.69 -8.03
C SER A 48 9.96 5.64 -8.67
N ARG A 49 11.25 5.85 -8.53
CA ARG A 49 12.29 4.88 -8.90
C ARG A 49 13.34 4.84 -7.81
N ASP A 50 14.15 3.80 -7.88
CA ASP A 50 15.34 3.67 -7.04
C ASP A 50 14.97 3.63 -5.56
N PHE A 51 14.00 2.75 -5.22
CA PHE A 51 13.50 2.54 -3.86
C PHE A 51 12.95 3.83 -3.23
N GLY A 52 12.22 4.60 -4.03
CA GLY A 52 11.61 5.86 -3.62
C GLY A 52 12.54 7.07 -3.57
N SER A 53 13.84 6.93 -3.88
CA SER A 53 14.80 8.04 -3.85
C SER A 53 14.55 9.08 -4.94
N THR A 54 13.98 8.69 -6.08
CA THR A 54 13.59 9.60 -7.15
C THR A 54 12.09 9.56 -7.38
N VAL A 55 11.38 10.60 -6.95
CA VAL A 55 9.94 10.77 -7.20
C VAL A 55 9.71 11.35 -8.60
N ILE A 56 8.91 10.68 -9.41
CA ILE A 56 8.45 11.11 -10.74
C ILE A 56 7.11 11.83 -10.64
N LEU A 57 6.17 11.27 -9.86
CA LEU A 57 4.82 11.77 -9.66
C LEU A 57 4.43 11.59 -8.18
N ASP A 58 3.74 12.58 -7.62
CA ASP A 58 3.11 12.50 -6.30
C ASP A 58 1.91 13.44 -6.29
N GLU A 59 0.72 12.89 -6.52
CA GLU A 59 -0.52 13.65 -6.68
C GLU A 59 -1.67 12.99 -5.90
N THR A 60 -2.61 13.82 -5.44
CA THR A 60 -3.89 13.32 -4.90
C THR A 60 -4.95 13.38 -5.99
N LEU A 61 -5.50 12.22 -6.32
CA LEU A 61 -6.55 12.04 -7.31
C LEU A 61 -7.91 12.00 -6.63
N THR A 62 -8.90 12.69 -7.21
CA THR A 62 -10.31 12.49 -6.90
C THR A 62 -10.89 11.52 -7.92
N LEU A 63 -11.31 10.34 -7.48
CA LEU A 63 -11.72 9.22 -8.31
C LEU A 63 -13.16 8.81 -8.00
N GLU A 64 -13.81 8.14 -8.94
CA GLU A 64 -15.08 7.46 -8.66
C GLU A 64 -14.82 6.23 -7.78
N GLU A 65 -15.76 5.88 -6.89
CA GLU A 65 -15.80 4.56 -6.26
C GLU A 65 -15.68 3.44 -7.31
N ASP A 66 -15.13 2.30 -6.90
CA ASP A 66 -14.82 1.13 -7.75
C ASP A 66 -13.68 1.30 -8.76
N THR A 67 -13.00 2.46 -8.79
CA THR A 67 -11.78 2.65 -9.60
C THR A 67 -10.67 1.70 -9.16
N THR A 68 -10.08 0.97 -10.12
CA THR A 68 -8.95 0.09 -9.86
C THR A 68 -7.62 0.86 -9.79
N ALA A 69 -6.62 0.31 -9.10
CA ALA A 69 -5.27 0.91 -9.06
C ALA A 69 -4.70 1.16 -10.47
N LEU A 70 -4.84 0.20 -11.39
CA LEU A 70 -4.37 0.38 -12.77
C LEU A 70 -5.12 1.49 -13.53
N GLU A 71 -6.41 1.67 -13.27
CA GLU A 71 -7.19 2.78 -13.86
C GLU A 71 -6.76 4.12 -13.30
N ALA A 72 -6.55 4.23 -11.98
CA ALA A 72 -6.04 5.43 -11.34
C ALA A 72 -4.66 5.82 -11.89
N LEU A 73 -3.74 4.86 -12.02
CA LEU A 73 -2.45 5.10 -12.65
C LEU A 73 -2.60 5.63 -14.10
N ARG A 74 -3.52 5.06 -14.89
CA ARG A 74 -3.77 5.49 -16.28
C ARG A 74 -4.42 6.87 -16.40
N ILE A 75 -5.07 7.35 -15.35
CA ILE A 75 -5.62 8.71 -15.31
C ILE A 75 -4.50 9.74 -15.19
N ALA A 76 -3.45 9.43 -14.42
CA ALA A 76 -2.36 10.36 -14.13
C ALA A 76 -1.12 10.21 -15.04
N SER A 77 -0.89 9.01 -15.60
CA SER A 77 0.35 8.69 -16.33
C SER A 77 0.10 7.93 -17.65
N GLU A 78 1.08 7.99 -18.57
CA GLU A 78 1.12 7.15 -19.76
C GLU A 78 1.66 5.76 -19.41
N VAL A 79 0.79 4.74 -19.49
CA VAL A 79 1.11 3.36 -19.05
C VAL A 79 1.18 2.39 -20.22
N GLU A 80 2.33 1.74 -20.40
CA GLU A 80 2.45 0.57 -21.28
C GLU A 80 2.26 -0.72 -20.48
N THR A 81 1.54 -1.69 -21.05
CA THR A 81 1.23 -2.98 -20.39
C THR A 81 1.40 -4.16 -21.34
N THR A 82 1.57 -5.37 -20.79
CA THR A 82 1.62 -6.63 -21.53
C THR A 82 0.71 -7.69 -20.89
N TYR A 83 0.68 -8.91 -21.44
CA TYR A 83 -0.10 -10.06 -20.95
C TYR A 83 -1.59 -9.75 -20.70
N GLY A 84 -2.24 -9.05 -21.64
CA GLY A 84 -3.66 -8.69 -21.51
C GLY A 84 -3.92 -7.46 -20.65
N GLY A 85 -2.88 -6.71 -20.29
CA GLY A 85 -3.00 -5.39 -19.65
C GLY A 85 -2.70 -5.36 -18.16
N GLY A 86 -2.57 -6.52 -17.51
CA GLY A 86 -2.36 -6.61 -16.06
C GLY A 86 -0.90 -6.42 -15.60
N PHE A 87 0.07 -6.47 -16.52
CA PHE A 87 1.48 -6.32 -16.18
C PHE A 87 2.04 -5.01 -16.77
N VAL A 88 2.39 -4.06 -15.90
CA VAL A 88 2.92 -2.75 -16.29
C VAL A 88 4.37 -2.87 -16.72
N THR A 89 4.70 -2.30 -17.89
CA THR A 89 6.06 -2.33 -18.46
C THR A 89 6.69 -0.96 -18.58
N SER A 90 5.90 0.11 -18.59
CA SER A 90 6.37 1.49 -18.62
C SER A 90 5.37 2.40 -17.94
N ILE A 91 5.86 3.42 -17.24
CA ILE A 91 5.09 4.56 -16.75
C ILE A 91 5.85 5.82 -17.19
N ASP A 92 5.19 6.73 -17.91
CA ASP A 92 5.75 8.00 -18.40
C ASP A 92 7.11 7.84 -19.12
N GLY A 93 7.23 6.80 -19.93
CA GLY A 93 8.44 6.47 -20.69
C GLY A 93 9.54 5.76 -19.90
N PHE A 94 9.42 5.61 -18.58
CA PHE A 94 10.35 4.84 -17.76
C PHE A 94 10.02 3.35 -17.82
N LYS A 95 10.87 2.59 -18.53
CA LYS A 95 10.65 1.18 -18.85
C LYS A 95 11.33 0.26 -17.84
N ARG A 96 10.66 -0.86 -17.57
CA ARG A 96 11.32 -2.04 -16.99
C ARG A 96 12.43 -2.56 -17.90
N GLY A 97 13.36 -3.33 -17.36
CA GLY A 97 14.42 -3.94 -18.16
C GLY A 97 15.63 -4.30 -17.32
N GLU A 98 16.81 -4.04 -17.85
CA GLU A 98 18.07 -4.32 -17.16
C GLU A 98 18.84 -3.02 -16.95
N ARG A 99 19.35 -2.82 -15.73
CA ARG A 99 20.27 -1.74 -15.37
C ARG A 99 21.48 -2.33 -14.66
N ASP A 100 22.67 -2.08 -15.19
CA ASP A 100 23.93 -2.64 -14.69
C ASP A 100 23.92 -4.16 -14.46
N GLY A 101 23.26 -4.92 -15.35
CA GLY A 101 23.16 -6.38 -15.22
C GLY A 101 22.11 -6.85 -14.20
N VAL A 102 21.33 -5.94 -13.61
CA VAL A 102 20.25 -6.25 -12.67
C VAL A 102 18.90 -5.97 -13.33
N GLN A 103 17.98 -6.93 -13.25
CA GLN A 103 16.61 -6.78 -13.75
C GLN A 103 15.83 -5.83 -12.83
N VAL A 104 15.23 -4.80 -13.43
CA VAL A 104 14.36 -3.81 -12.77
C VAL A 104 12.95 -3.93 -13.31
N ASP A 105 11.96 -3.94 -12.42
CA ASP A 105 10.54 -4.06 -12.74
C ASP A 105 9.73 -3.00 -11.99
N TRP A 106 8.51 -2.74 -12.46
CA TRP A 106 7.55 -1.86 -11.78
C TRP A 106 6.83 -2.62 -10.68
N LEU A 107 7.10 -2.26 -9.44
CA LEU A 107 6.46 -2.87 -8.28
C LEU A 107 5.45 -1.91 -7.71
N TYR A 108 4.30 -2.44 -7.28
CA TYR A 108 3.21 -1.61 -6.79
C TYR A 108 2.79 -2.00 -5.38
N TYR A 109 2.54 -0.96 -4.59
CA TYR A 109 2.27 -1.03 -3.17
C TYR A 109 0.96 -0.29 -2.89
N ILE A 110 0.19 -0.82 -1.95
CA ILE A 110 -0.94 -0.10 -1.38
C ILE A 110 -0.68 0.06 0.11
N ASN A 111 -0.70 1.31 0.58
CA ASN A 111 -0.49 1.65 1.99
C ASN A 111 0.77 0.98 2.55
N GLY A 112 1.89 1.05 1.81
CA GLY A 112 3.17 0.47 2.18
C GLY A 112 3.28 -1.05 2.05
N LEU A 113 2.24 -1.77 1.62
CA LEU A 113 2.27 -3.23 1.42
C LEU A 113 2.45 -3.57 -0.06
N LEU A 114 3.40 -4.44 -0.39
CA LEU A 114 3.51 -4.98 -1.75
C LEU A 114 2.24 -5.76 -2.05
N ALA A 115 1.48 -5.33 -3.04
CA ALA A 115 0.12 -5.81 -3.23
C ALA A 115 0.12 -7.30 -3.70
N PRO A 116 -0.68 -8.18 -3.06
CA PRO A 116 -0.78 -9.60 -3.42
C PRO A 116 -1.58 -9.90 -4.69
N VAL A 117 -2.31 -8.93 -5.24
CA VAL A 117 -3.14 -9.09 -6.45
C VAL A 117 -2.53 -8.33 -7.62
N GLY A 118 -3.20 -8.28 -8.78
CA GLY A 118 -2.81 -7.37 -9.86
C GLY A 118 -3.43 -5.99 -9.67
N ALA A 119 -2.80 -4.94 -10.18
CA ALA A 119 -3.33 -3.57 -10.06
C ALA A 119 -4.68 -3.38 -10.78
N ALA A 120 -5.02 -4.25 -11.75
CA ALA A 120 -6.33 -4.28 -12.39
C ALA A 120 -7.42 -4.94 -11.52
N ASP A 121 -7.04 -5.64 -10.46
CA ASP A 121 -7.95 -6.39 -9.58
C ASP A 121 -8.12 -5.71 -8.21
N TYR A 122 -7.24 -4.77 -7.84
CA TYR A 122 -7.36 -4.01 -6.60
C TYR A 122 -8.26 -2.79 -6.80
N ILE A 123 -9.39 -2.75 -6.09
CA ILE A 123 -10.29 -1.60 -6.04
C ILE A 123 -9.80 -0.66 -4.93
N LEU A 124 -9.47 0.57 -5.31
CA LEU A 124 -8.96 1.58 -4.38
C LEU A 124 -10.01 1.98 -3.36
N ARG A 125 -9.56 2.32 -2.16
CA ARG A 125 -10.37 2.86 -1.06
C ARG A 125 -10.01 4.33 -0.81
N ASP A 126 -10.96 5.09 -0.28
CA ASP A 126 -10.71 6.46 0.16
C ASP A 126 -9.58 6.50 1.21
N GLY A 127 -8.60 7.37 0.97
CA GLY A 127 -7.40 7.50 1.80
C GLY A 127 -6.24 6.57 1.41
N ASP A 128 -6.40 5.67 0.44
CA ASP A 128 -5.30 4.80 0.01
C ASP A 128 -4.13 5.63 -0.57
N VAL A 129 -2.92 5.17 -0.26
CA VAL A 129 -1.69 5.52 -0.97
C VAL A 129 -1.37 4.39 -1.94
N GLU A 130 -1.48 4.69 -3.23
CA GLU A 130 -1.03 3.83 -4.31
C GLU A 130 0.38 4.24 -4.73
N ARG A 131 1.36 3.35 -4.58
CA ARG A 131 2.74 3.62 -4.96
C ARG A 131 3.22 2.65 -6.03
N TRP A 132 3.86 3.18 -7.06
CA TRP A 132 4.63 2.43 -8.05
C TRP A 132 6.10 2.80 -7.93
N ASP A 133 6.98 1.82 -7.74
CA ASP A 133 8.43 2.04 -7.72
C ASP A 133 9.15 1.14 -8.73
N LEU A 134 9.98 1.73 -9.59
CA LEU A 134 10.82 1.01 -10.53
C LEU A 134 12.17 0.67 -9.87
N HIS A 135 12.33 -0.59 -9.49
CA HIS A 135 13.55 -1.04 -8.83
C HIS A 135 13.83 -2.54 -9.06
N PRO A 136 15.02 -3.04 -8.70
CA PRO A 136 15.32 -4.46 -8.77
C PRO A 136 14.37 -5.34 -7.95
N TRP A 137 13.86 -6.40 -8.57
CA TRP A 137 13.05 -7.43 -7.90
C TRP A 137 13.88 -8.62 -7.41
N ALA A 138 14.81 -9.11 -8.24
CA ALA A 138 15.45 -10.42 -8.05
C ALA A 138 16.77 -10.40 -7.27
N SER A 139 17.45 -9.25 -7.19
CA SER A 139 18.73 -9.10 -6.47
C SER A 139 18.56 -8.83 -4.98
N LEU A 140 17.33 -8.62 -4.53
CA LEU A 140 17.01 -8.20 -3.17
C LEU A 140 15.95 -9.12 -2.58
N SER A 141 16.04 -9.28 -1.26
CA SER A 141 15.11 -10.04 -0.44
C SER A 141 13.65 -9.69 -0.78
N MET A 142 12.72 -10.64 -0.62
CA MET A 142 11.29 -10.53 -0.92
C MET A 142 10.57 -9.50 -0.02
N ALA A 143 11.00 -8.23 -0.08
CA ALA A 143 10.48 -7.12 0.71
C ALA A 143 9.00 -6.96 0.41
N SER A 144 8.20 -7.27 1.42
CA SER A 144 6.75 -7.36 1.31
C SER A 144 6.05 -6.10 1.80
N ALA A 145 6.81 -5.18 2.40
CA ALA A 145 6.33 -3.88 2.88
C ALA A 145 7.48 -2.85 2.86
N LEU A 146 7.12 -1.57 2.87
CA LEU A 146 8.01 -0.41 2.95
C LEU A 146 7.57 0.54 4.06
N ILE A 147 8.48 1.40 4.52
CA ILE A 147 8.21 2.35 5.61
C ILE A 147 7.76 3.74 5.12
N GLY A 148 7.92 4.00 3.82
CA GLY A 148 7.73 5.30 3.19
C GLY A 148 6.29 5.81 3.14
N ASP A 149 5.33 4.90 3.31
CA ASP A 149 3.90 5.20 3.35
C ASP A 149 3.39 5.25 4.81
N TYR A 150 4.24 5.53 5.80
CA TYR A 150 3.78 5.81 7.16
C TYR A 150 2.76 6.98 7.16
N PRO A 151 1.62 6.89 7.87
CA PRO A 151 1.17 5.81 8.77
C PRO A 151 0.17 4.82 8.13
N GLU A 152 0.06 4.80 6.80
CA GLU A 152 -1.05 4.22 6.05
C GLU A 152 -1.35 2.73 6.30
N PRO A 153 -0.35 1.84 6.47
CA PRO A 153 -0.65 0.45 6.83
C PRO A 153 -1.47 0.30 8.12
N PHE A 154 -1.38 1.29 9.01
CA PHE A 154 -2.06 1.32 10.31
C PHE A 154 -3.35 2.13 10.28
N LEU A 155 -3.45 3.15 9.42
CA LEU A 155 -4.57 4.07 9.34
C LEU A 155 -5.68 3.57 8.41
N HIS A 156 -5.32 3.26 7.16
CA HIS A 156 -6.26 2.81 6.14
C HIS A 156 -6.22 1.30 5.92
N GLY A 157 -5.10 0.64 6.23
CA GLY A 157 -4.98 -0.82 6.16
C GLY A 157 -4.87 -1.31 4.72
N TYR A 158 -5.57 -2.39 4.36
CA TYR A 158 -5.52 -2.95 3.00
C TYR A 158 -6.87 -3.53 2.61
N ASP A 159 -7.35 -3.24 1.40
CA ASP A 159 -8.66 -3.69 0.87
C ASP A 159 -9.87 -3.35 1.78
N GLY A 160 -9.79 -2.22 2.48
CA GLY A 160 -10.82 -1.76 3.42
C GLY A 160 -10.78 -2.43 4.78
N ASP A 161 -9.95 -3.46 4.96
CA ASP A 161 -9.70 -4.07 6.27
C ASP A 161 -8.72 -3.22 7.08
N ARG A 162 -9.08 -2.99 8.35
CA ARG A 162 -8.26 -2.25 9.32
C ARG A 162 -8.04 -3.09 10.57
N TRP A 163 -6.79 -3.45 10.84
CA TRP A 163 -6.42 -4.22 12.02
C TRP A 163 -6.00 -3.31 13.17
N PRO A 164 -6.27 -3.69 14.43
CA PRO A 164 -5.73 -2.97 15.58
C PRO A 164 -4.20 -2.99 15.52
N THR A 165 -3.58 -1.86 15.89
CA THR A 165 -2.11 -1.77 15.99
C THR A 165 -1.68 -2.08 17.41
N LEU A 166 -0.68 -2.95 17.56
CA LEU A 166 -0.04 -3.27 18.82
C LEU A 166 1.43 -2.83 18.76
N ILE A 167 1.80 -1.90 19.63
CA ILE A 167 3.20 -1.56 19.88
C ILE A 167 3.70 -2.45 21.02
N LEU A 168 4.66 -3.29 20.68
CA LEU A 168 5.43 -4.11 21.62
C LEU A 168 6.73 -3.38 21.91
N TYR A 169 7.10 -3.27 23.18
CA TYR A 169 8.32 -2.57 23.55
C TYR A 169 9.03 -3.22 24.74
N SER A 170 10.36 -3.14 24.78
CA SER A 170 11.11 -3.45 26.00
C SER A 170 10.90 -2.34 27.03
N GLU A 171 10.89 -2.66 28.33
CA GLU A 171 10.48 -1.71 29.39
C GLU A 171 11.26 -0.38 29.37
N ASP A 172 12.52 -0.42 28.95
CA ASP A 172 13.39 0.75 28.76
C ASP A 172 12.82 1.77 27.76
N PHE A 173 11.96 1.35 26.83
CA PHE A 173 11.38 2.16 25.75
C PHE A 173 9.93 2.58 26.00
N THR A 174 9.52 2.67 27.27
CA THR A 174 8.15 3.08 27.61
C THR A 174 7.84 4.47 27.05
N GLY A 175 8.77 5.43 27.16
CA GLY A 175 8.55 6.80 26.68
C GLY A 175 8.35 6.85 25.17
N GLU A 176 9.26 6.24 24.41
CA GLU A 176 9.23 6.16 22.96
C GLU A 176 7.96 5.46 22.45
N ALA A 177 7.53 4.39 23.12
CA ALA A 177 6.29 3.70 22.79
C ALA A 177 5.06 4.59 23.06
N GLU A 178 5.05 5.36 24.14
CA GLU A 178 3.96 6.29 24.45
C GLU A 178 3.89 7.48 23.48
N ASP A 179 5.05 8.02 23.07
CA ASP A 179 5.15 9.09 22.09
C ASP A 179 4.64 8.62 20.72
N LEU A 180 5.09 7.46 20.26
CA LEU A 180 4.62 6.88 18.99
C LEU A 180 3.13 6.55 19.04
N ARG A 181 2.62 6.00 20.15
CA ARG A 181 1.17 5.80 20.37
C ARG A 181 0.45 7.13 20.26
N GLY A 182 0.94 8.18 20.94
CA GLY A 182 0.32 9.50 20.96
C GLY A 182 0.22 10.10 19.57
N HIS A 183 1.31 10.04 18.81
CA HIS A 183 1.36 10.50 17.42
C HIS A 183 0.36 9.74 16.52
N LEU A 184 0.43 8.41 16.49
CA LEU A 184 -0.48 7.56 15.70
C LEU A 184 -1.95 7.75 16.10
N SER A 185 -2.25 7.86 17.39
CA SER A 185 -3.61 8.12 17.87
C SER A 185 -4.11 9.50 17.44
N GLY A 186 -3.22 10.50 17.39
CA GLY A 186 -3.51 11.83 16.86
C GLY A 186 -3.86 11.82 15.37
N LEU A 187 -3.32 10.85 14.62
CA LEU A 187 -3.63 10.59 13.21
C LEU A 187 -4.88 9.70 13.03
N GLY A 188 -5.51 9.23 14.12
CA GLY A 188 -6.73 8.42 14.08
C GLY A 188 -6.51 6.90 14.13
N VAL A 189 -5.28 6.43 14.33
CA VAL A 189 -4.98 5.00 14.43
C VAL A 189 -5.37 4.46 15.81
N LYS A 190 -6.02 3.29 15.85
CA LYS A 190 -6.29 2.58 17.10
C LYS A 190 -5.06 1.79 17.55
N VAL A 191 -4.39 2.28 18.59
CA VAL A 191 -3.13 1.72 19.10
C VAL A 191 -3.27 1.13 20.50
N HIS A 192 -2.73 -0.07 20.68
CA HIS A 192 -2.51 -0.72 21.96
C HIS A 192 -1.02 -0.75 22.30
N LEU A 193 -0.68 -0.59 23.58
CA LEU A 193 0.68 -0.73 24.08
C LEU A 193 0.81 -2.00 24.91
N ARG A 194 1.93 -2.70 24.77
CA ARG A 194 2.24 -3.84 25.63
C ARG A 194 3.76 -4.02 25.79
N PRO A 195 4.29 -4.01 27.03
CA PRO A 195 5.66 -4.44 27.26
C PRO A 195 5.86 -5.89 26.81
N VAL A 196 7.03 -6.22 26.28
CA VAL A 196 7.40 -7.61 25.99
C VAL A 196 7.50 -8.38 27.32
N SER A 197 6.88 -9.56 27.36
CA SER A 197 6.92 -10.48 28.50
C SER A 197 7.21 -11.90 28.01
N GLU A 198 7.55 -12.81 28.91
CA GLU A 198 7.84 -14.22 28.57
C GLU A 198 6.75 -14.87 27.69
N ALA A 199 5.47 -14.56 27.95
CA ALA A 199 4.34 -15.11 27.21
C ALA A 199 4.29 -14.69 25.72
N ILE A 200 5.02 -13.63 25.34
CA ILE A 200 4.96 -13.03 23.99
C ILE A 200 6.27 -13.28 23.22
N MET A 201 7.31 -13.78 23.88
CA MET A 201 8.62 -14.03 23.25
C MET A 201 8.50 -14.97 22.04
N ASP A 202 7.55 -15.90 22.07
CA ASP A 202 7.31 -16.83 20.96
C ASP A 202 6.42 -16.26 19.85
N GLY A 203 5.74 -15.15 20.12
CA GLY A 203 4.82 -14.46 19.20
C GLY A 203 3.39 -14.99 19.24
N ASP A 204 3.00 -15.68 20.31
CA ASP A 204 1.64 -16.14 20.51
C ASP A 204 0.65 -14.95 20.54
N GLY A 205 -0.45 -15.08 19.81
CA GLY A 205 -1.47 -14.04 19.63
C GLY A 205 -1.03 -12.80 18.84
N LEU A 206 0.22 -12.70 18.37
CA LEU A 206 0.69 -11.54 17.61
C LEU A 206 0.16 -11.48 16.17
N GLY A 207 -0.31 -12.61 15.64
CA GLY A 207 -0.85 -12.73 14.28
C GLY A 207 -2.15 -11.97 14.02
N GLU A 208 -2.80 -11.43 15.06
CA GLU A 208 -4.08 -10.73 14.98
C GLU A 208 -3.94 -9.20 14.80
N PHE A 209 -2.71 -8.68 14.82
CA PHE A 209 -2.43 -7.26 14.87
C PHE A 209 -1.54 -6.80 13.71
N ASN A 210 -1.63 -5.50 13.39
CA ASN A 210 -0.48 -4.78 12.89
C ASN A 210 0.50 -4.55 14.04
N LEU A 211 1.79 -4.82 13.83
CA LEU A 211 2.80 -4.77 14.88
C LEU A 211 3.78 -3.63 14.65
N ILE A 212 4.15 -2.95 15.73
CA ILE A 212 5.37 -2.14 15.81
C ILE A 212 6.16 -2.65 16.99
N ILE A 213 7.40 -3.07 16.78
CA ILE A 213 8.26 -3.67 17.80
C ILE A 213 9.41 -2.70 18.06
N ILE A 214 9.54 -2.24 19.31
CA ILE A 214 10.55 -1.29 19.76
C ILE A 214 11.48 -2.00 20.76
N GLY A 215 12.77 -2.06 20.49
CA GLY A 215 13.68 -2.79 21.37
C GLY A 215 15.15 -2.63 21.03
N TYR A 216 16.02 -3.20 21.84
CA TYR A 216 17.40 -3.41 21.47
C TYR A 216 17.51 -4.51 20.42
N PHE A 217 18.58 -4.49 19.61
CA PHE A 217 18.89 -5.58 18.69
C PHE A 217 18.97 -6.95 19.40
N THR A 218 19.48 -6.97 20.62
CA THR A 218 19.65 -8.19 21.42
C THR A 218 18.38 -8.65 22.14
N ASP A 219 17.29 -7.88 22.07
CA ASP A 219 16.01 -8.29 22.65
C ASP A 219 15.38 -9.45 21.87
N SER A 220 14.57 -10.26 22.56
CA SER A 220 14.09 -11.53 22.01
C SER A 220 13.29 -11.41 20.71
N LEU A 221 12.42 -10.41 20.58
CA LEU A 221 11.61 -10.22 19.37
C LEU A 221 12.43 -9.63 18.21
N PRO A 222 13.19 -8.51 18.39
CA PRO A 222 14.14 -8.04 17.37
C PRO A 222 15.07 -9.15 16.88
N SER A 223 15.76 -9.85 17.80
CA SER A 223 16.68 -10.94 17.46
C SER A 223 16.00 -12.07 16.68
N LYS A 224 14.76 -12.44 17.05
CA LYS A 224 13.97 -13.45 16.32
C LYS A 224 13.64 -13.02 14.89
N LEU A 225 13.24 -11.76 14.69
CA LEU A 225 12.99 -11.21 13.35
C LEU A 225 14.28 -11.13 12.54
N ASN A 226 15.39 -10.71 13.16
CA ASN A 226 16.71 -10.70 12.56
C ASN A 226 17.17 -12.10 12.12
N GLY A 227 16.89 -13.14 12.91
CA GLY A 227 17.20 -14.53 12.55
C GLY A 227 16.44 -15.06 11.31
N ILE A 228 15.40 -14.35 10.85
CA ILE A 228 14.63 -14.68 9.66
C ILE A 228 14.60 -13.54 8.63
N HIS A 229 15.55 -12.60 8.70
CA HIS A 229 15.61 -11.38 7.87
C HIS A 229 15.41 -11.66 6.37
N ASP A 230 16.08 -12.69 5.84
CA ASP A 230 15.97 -13.11 4.43
C ASP A 230 14.53 -13.43 4.02
N ARG A 231 13.78 -14.10 4.91
CA ARG A 231 12.39 -14.49 4.67
C ARG A 231 11.44 -13.29 4.78
N LEU A 232 11.78 -12.31 5.63
CA LEU A 232 10.98 -11.11 5.83
C LEU A 232 11.18 -10.07 4.73
N GLY A 233 12.28 -10.18 3.98
CA GLY A 233 12.61 -9.18 2.99
C GLY A 233 13.34 -7.98 3.56
N TYR A 234 14.07 -8.14 4.68
CA TYR A 234 14.79 -7.03 5.28
C TYR A 234 16.07 -6.71 4.51
N TYR A 235 16.26 -5.42 4.25
CA TYR A 235 17.44 -4.86 3.60
C TYR A 235 18.66 -4.71 4.53
N ALA A 236 18.53 -5.09 5.80
CA ALA A 236 19.61 -5.05 6.75
C ALA A 236 19.38 -6.11 7.84
N TYR A 237 20.48 -6.61 8.39
CA TYR A 237 20.48 -7.55 9.51
C TYR A 237 21.72 -7.32 10.35
N TYR A 238 21.68 -7.69 11.61
CA TYR A 238 22.78 -7.48 12.55
C TYR A 238 23.37 -8.79 13.07
N ASP A 239 24.59 -8.71 13.58
CA ASP A 239 25.24 -9.84 14.25
C ASP A 239 24.57 -10.16 15.60
N GLU A 240 24.98 -11.29 16.21
CA GLU A 240 24.36 -11.80 17.44
C GLU A 240 24.46 -10.82 18.62
N ASP A 241 25.56 -10.06 18.68
CA ASP A 241 25.80 -9.04 19.70
C ASP A 241 25.12 -7.70 19.39
N GLY A 242 24.54 -7.53 18.19
CA GLY A 242 23.94 -6.29 17.69
C GLY A 242 24.95 -5.16 17.44
N GLY A 243 26.26 -5.43 17.52
CA GLY A 243 27.31 -4.42 17.39
C GLY A 243 27.61 -4.02 15.94
N VAL A 244 27.21 -4.86 14.99
CA VAL A 244 27.40 -4.62 13.55
C VAL A 244 26.09 -4.83 12.80
N VAL A 245 25.68 -3.85 12.00
CA VAL A 245 24.60 -3.98 11.02
C VAL A 245 25.20 -4.19 9.64
N ASN A 246 24.73 -5.21 8.94
CA ASN A 246 25.04 -5.47 7.54
C ASN A 246 23.83 -5.07 6.69
N ALA A 247 23.98 -4.05 5.85
CA ALA A 247 22.95 -3.57 4.93
C ALA A 247 23.26 -4.01 3.50
N VAL A 248 22.22 -4.35 2.74
CA VAL A 248 22.35 -4.66 1.32
C VAL A 248 22.21 -3.39 0.48
N ASP A 249 23.06 -3.26 -0.53
CA ASP A 249 22.87 -2.29 -1.62
C ASP A 249 21.89 -2.82 -2.66
N TRP A 250 21.46 -1.94 -3.56
CA TRP A 250 20.49 -2.27 -4.61
C TRP A 250 20.90 -3.40 -5.57
N LYS A 251 22.20 -3.75 -5.64
CA LYS A 251 22.74 -4.89 -6.42
C LYS A 251 22.84 -6.17 -5.59
N GLY A 252 22.54 -6.12 -4.29
CA GLY A 252 22.70 -7.22 -3.34
C GLY A 252 24.08 -7.30 -2.70
N GLY A 253 24.93 -6.28 -2.88
CA GLY A 253 26.22 -6.17 -2.20
C GLY A 253 26.04 -5.84 -0.72
N LEU A 254 26.88 -6.41 0.15
CA LEU A 254 26.77 -6.24 1.60
C LEU A 254 27.75 -5.17 2.12
N HIS A 255 27.25 -4.27 2.95
CA HIS A 255 28.01 -3.20 3.58
C HIS A 255 27.81 -3.24 5.09
N SER A 256 28.90 -3.27 5.85
CA SER A 256 28.87 -3.40 7.32
C SER A 256 29.09 -2.05 8.00
N PHE A 257 28.29 -1.77 9.01
CA PHE A 257 28.31 -0.56 9.81
C PHE A 257 28.49 -0.92 11.28
N ALA A 258 29.23 -0.09 12.01
CA ALA A 258 29.47 -0.19 13.44
C ALA A 258 29.35 1.21 14.06
N GLY A 259 29.08 1.29 15.36
CA GLY A 259 28.87 2.57 16.07
C GLY A 259 27.54 2.57 16.79
N GLU A 260 26.94 3.75 16.95
CA GLU A 260 25.56 3.87 17.42
C GLU A 260 24.59 3.63 16.25
N LEU A 261 23.97 2.45 16.24
CA LEU A 261 23.13 1.97 15.15
C LEU A 261 21.66 1.84 15.58
N SER A 262 20.74 2.21 14.69
CA SER A 262 19.32 1.83 14.77
C SER A 262 18.70 1.61 13.39
N LEU A 263 17.61 0.85 13.34
CA LEU A 263 16.91 0.43 12.12
C LEU A 263 15.42 0.69 12.22
N ILE A 264 14.81 1.08 11.11
CA ILE A 264 13.36 1.04 10.86
C ILE A 264 13.13 0.20 9.61
N GLN A 265 12.47 -0.94 9.75
CA GLN A 265 12.16 -1.82 8.62
C GLN A 265 10.76 -2.42 8.77
N ALA A 266 10.13 -2.72 7.63
CA ALA A 266 8.78 -3.27 7.58
C ALA A 266 8.77 -4.62 6.85
N SER A 267 7.87 -5.50 7.29
CA SER A 267 7.50 -6.71 6.56
C SER A 267 6.02 -6.99 6.75
N ARG A 268 5.50 -7.99 6.06
CA ARG A 268 4.28 -8.68 6.49
C ARG A 268 4.48 -9.34 7.85
N ASN A 269 3.40 -9.45 8.64
CA ASN A 269 3.42 -10.00 9.99
C ASN A 269 3.76 -11.51 9.93
N PRO A 270 4.92 -11.93 10.47
CA PRO A 270 5.37 -13.32 10.37
C PRO A 270 4.64 -14.29 11.31
N TRP A 271 3.85 -13.76 12.25
CA TRP A 271 3.03 -14.56 13.15
C TRP A 271 1.58 -14.67 12.68
N SER A 272 1.24 -14.10 11.52
CA SER A 272 -0.10 -14.27 10.94
C SER A 272 -0.38 -15.75 10.63
N PRO A 273 -1.54 -16.29 11.01
CA PRO A 273 -1.92 -17.68 10.70
C PRO A 273 -2.07 -17.94 9.19
N GLU A 274 -2.29 -16.88 8.39
CA GLU A 274 -2.32 -16.95 6.92
C GLU A 274 -0.93 -17.16 6.30
N GLY A 275 0.14 -16.96 7.10
CA GLY A 275 1.52 -16.91 6.63
C GLY A 275 1.88 -15.58 5.98
N THR A 276 3.18 -15.33 5.82
CA THR A 276 3.71 -14.07 5.29
C THR A 276 3.36 -13.81 3.82
N SER A 277 2.98 -14.83 3.04
CA SER A 277 2.64 -14.65 1.62
C SER A 277 1.20 -14.19 1.39
N ALA A 278 0.29 -14.46 2.32
CA ALA A 278 -1.14 -14.20 2.14
C ALA A 278 -1.67 -13.09 3.06
N THR A 279 -0.96 -12.79 4.15
CA THR A 279 -1.43 -11.76 5.09
C THR A 279 -1.20 -10.35 4.58
N SER A 280 -2.13 -9.45 4.93
CA SER A 280 -2.01 -8.00 4.74
C SER A 280 -1.69 -7.25 6.03
N LYS A 281 -1.55 -7.95 7.16
CA LYS A 281 -1.06 -7.38 8.42
C LYS A 281 0.44 -7.14 8.32
N VAL A 282 0.91 -6.00 8.84
CA VAL A 282 2.34 -5.64 8.83
C VAL A 282 3.01 -5.83 10.19
N ALA A 283 4.33 -6.00 10.17
CA ALA A 283 5.20 -5.94 11.33
C ALA A 283 6.36 -4.99 11.04
N TRP A 284 6.44 -3.92 11.84
CA TRP A 284 7.52 -2.94 11.78
C TRP A 284 8.48 -3.18 12.94
N LEU A 285 9.77 -3.14 12.64
CA LEU A 285 10.85 -3.23 13.61
C LEU A 285 11.51 -1.86 13.73
N ILE A 286 11.56 -1.33 14.95
CA ILE A 286 12.35 -0.18 15.35
C ILE A 286 13.32 -0.68 16.42
N ALA A 287 14.57 -0.91 16.05
CA ALA A 287 15.54 -1.47 16.99
C ALA A 287 16.92 -0.86 16.87
N GLY A 288 17.72 -0.95 17.92
CA GLY A 288 19.04 -0.32 17.94
C GLY A 288 19.99 -0.84 19.03
N THR A 289 21.17 -0.25 19.05
CA THR A 289 22.29 -0.58 19.94
C THR A 289 22.20 0.09 21.32
N SER A 290 21.52 1.23 21.40
CA SER A 290 21.42 2.04 22.62
C SER A 290 20.02 2.65 22.74
N ALA A 291 19.68 3.13 23.94
CA ALA A 291 18.43 3.83 24.15
C ALA A 291 18.31 5.10 23.28
N GLY A 292 19.42 5.84 23.15
CA GLY A 292 19.49 7.03 22.30
C GLY A 292 19.33 6.72 20.81
N ALA A 293 19.89 5.60 20.35
CA ALA A 293 19.74 5.14 18.97
C ALA A 293 18.27 4.83 18.64
N VAL A 294 17.61 4.04 19.49
CA VAL A 294 16.19 3.68 19.31
C VAL A 294 15.29 4.90 19.39
N GLY A 295 15.52 5.80 20.35
CA GLY A 295 14.80 7.07 20.46
C GLY A 295 14.93 7.91 19.17
N SER A 296 16.13 8.00 18.61
CA SER A 296 16.38 8.71 17.34
C SER A 296 15.62 8.09 16.16
N ALA A 297 15.45 6.77 16.13
CA ALA A 297 14.66 6.09 15.11
C ALA A 297 13.15 6.34 15.26
N VAL A 298 12.63 6.33 16.49
CA VAL A 298 11.22 6.68 16.74
C VAL A 298 10.94 8.15 16.37
N GLU A 299 11.83 9.06 16.74
CA GLU A 299 11.76 10.47 16.34
C GLU A 299 11.80 10.62 14.81
N ALA A 300 12.73 9.93 14.14
CA ALA A 300 12.83 9.95 12.67
C ALA A 300 11.51 9.54 11.98
N LEU A 301 10.82 8.55 12.53
CA LEU A 301 9.53 8.13 12.02
C LEU A 301 8.45 9.22 12.22
N ILE A 302 8.35 9.76 13.44
CA ILE A 302 7.36 10.79 13.81
C ILE A 302 7.56 12.09 13.02
N GLU A 303 8.81 12.46 12.75
CA GLU A 303 9.17 13.66 11.99
C GLU A 303 9.05 13.50 10.47
N GLY A 304 8.67 12.30 9.99
CA GLY A 304 8.54 12.03 8.56
C GLY A 304 9.87 11.85 7.81
N ARG A 305 10.99 11.63 8.52
CA ARG A 305 12.29 11.35 7.88
C ARG A 305 12.33 10.01 7.15
N ALA A 306 11.35 9.13 7.41
CA ALA A 306 11.17 7.86 6.73
C ALA A 306 10.37 7.96 5.42
N SER A 307 9.83 9.13 5.05
CA SER A 307 8.97 9.27 3.86
C SER A 307 9.65 8.79 2.58
N ASN A 308 8.90 8.05 1.76
CA ASN A 308 9.36 7.39 0.52
C ASN A 308 10.42 6.29 0.69
N LEU A 309 10.86 5.95 1.91
CA LEU A 309 11.92 4.96 2.09
C LEU A 309 11.39 3.53 2.16
N HIS A 310 12.19 2.56 1.71
CA HIS A 310 11.88 1.13 1.89
C HIS A 310 12.30 0.61 3.27
N GLY A 311 13.42 1.11 3.78
CA GLY A 311 13.85 1.00 5.17
C GLY A 311 14.79 2.15 5.51
N LEU A 312 15.15 2.27 6.79
CA LEU A 312 16.07 3.29 7.26
C LEU A 312 17.07 2.68 8.25
N LEU A 313 18.36 2.89 7.98
CA LEU A 313 19.45 2.69 8.93
C LEU A 313 19.91 4.05 9.44
N ILE A 314 20.10 4.19 10.75
CA ILE A 314 20.69 5.37 11.36
C ILE A 314 22.04 4.98 11.95
N VAL A 315 23.11 5.68 11.56
CA VAL A 315 24.49 5.44 11.98
C VAL A 315 25.05 6.72 12.58
N ASP A 316 25.35 6.72 13.87
CA ASP A 316 25.88 7.88 14.60
C ASP A 316 25.05 9.17 14.36
N GLY A 317 23.73 9.02 14.24
CA GLY A 317 22.77 10.09 13.96
C GLY A 317 22.57 10.44 12.46
N GLY A 318 23.37 9.90 11.56
CA GLY A 318 23.19 10.02 10.11
C GLY A 318 22.17 9.02 9.57
N CYS A 319 21.37 9.42 8.57
CA CYS A 319 20.31 8.58 7.98
C CYS A 319 20.78 7.97 6.65
N GLU A 320 20.72 6.64 6.56
CA GLU A 320 21.03 5.84 5.38
C GLU A 320 19.76 5.13 4.88
N PRO A 321 19.20 5.53 3.72
CA PRO A 321 18.10 4.80 3.08
C PRO A 321 18.47 3.35 2.79
N LEU A 322 17.53 2.44 3.04
CA LEU A 322 17.68 1.02 2.73
C LEU A 322 16.70 0.60 1.61
N PRO A 323 17.12 -0.24 0.65
CA PRO A 323 18.50 -0.69 0.43
C PRO A 323 19.42 0.47 0.06
N LEU A 324 20.73 0.28 0.25
CA LEU A 324 21.70 1.32 -0.07
C LEU A 324 21.68 1.59 -1.58
N SER A 325 21.33 2.83 -1.93
CA SER A 325 21.37 3.29 -3.32
C SER A 325 22.82 3.46 -3.79
N PRO A 326 23.10 3.41 -5.10
CA PRO A 326 24.38 3.93 -5.56
C PRO A 326 24.35 5.42 -5.22
N GLY A 327 25.26 5.91 -4.39
CA GLY A 327 25.37 7.34 -4.12
C GLY A 327 25.37 8.11 -5.45
N GLU A 328 24.76 9.30 -5.48
CA GLU A 328 24.66 10.11 -6.69
C GLU A 328 26.02 10.16 -7.41
N GLU A 329 26.14 9.47 -8.55
CA GLU A 329 27.25 9.72 -9.46
C GLU A 329 26.99 11.11 -10.04
N GLY A 330 27.72 12.11 -9.52
CA GLY A 330 27.69 13.49 -10.00
C GLY A 330 28.21 13.68 -11.42
#